data_AF-A0A451ATV3-F1
#
_entry.id   AF-A0A451ATV3-F1
#
_cell.length_a   1.000
_cell.length_b   1.000
_cell.length_c   1.000
_cell.angle_alpha   90.00
_cell.angle_beta   90.00
_cell.angle_gamma   90.00
#
_symmetry.space_group_name_H-M   'P 1'
#
loop_
_entity.id
_entity.type
_entity.pdbx_description
1 polymer ?
#
loop_
_entity_poly.entity_id
_entity_poly.type
_entity_poly.pdbx_seq_one_letter_code
_entity_poly.pdbx_strand_id
1 'polypeptide(L)'
;MNVEPAQSARGNVEAGMRTIISGIAGEARYYLGDGRLREWVPEVFSELGPHGALQGLLSRWSEESPRPIVLLLDEVDSLVGDTLISLLRQIRAGYAKRPDAFPQTVLLCGVRDVRDYRIHNGDNQVITGGSAFNIKSESLRLGNFNQEDVAVLYAQHTEETGQIFEAGVIDYIFAQTAGQPWLVNALGYEACFRTKANRDRTRPITLMAMMDAREQLIERRDTHIDQLVDKLKEPRVHKVIGELLGGDVAFGAIPPSEDDQLYVRDLGLIRTRPQIEISNPIYREIIPRALSWPIQTRIAQ
;
A
#
# COMPACT_ATOMS: atom_id res chain seq x y z
N MET A 1 8.82 -5.89 -8.68
CA MET A 1 9.45 -6.80 -7.71
C MET A 1 9.06 -6.33 -6.34
N ASN A 2 8.48 -7.20 -5.51
CA ASN A 2 8.13 -6.87 -4.13
C ASN A 2 9.37 -7.05 -3.21
N VAL A 3 9.74 -6.01 -2.45
CA VAL A 3 10.91 -6.03 -1.55
C VAL A 3 10.58 -6.50 -0.12
N GLU A 4 9.32 -6.74 0.22
CA GLU A 4 8.83 -7.23 1.52
C GLU A 4 9.60 -8.43 2.07
N PRO A 5 10.03 -9.44 1.28
CA PRO A 5 10.81 -10.55 1.83
C PRO A 5 12.08 -10.10 2.57
N ALA A 6 12.67 -8.95 2.21
CA ALA A 6 13.84 -8.40 2.87
C ALA A 6 13.53 -7.71 4.21
N GLN A 7 12.26 -7.47 4.55
CA GLN A 7 11.85 -7.01 5.88
C GLN A 7 12.28 -7.99 6.99
N SER A 8 12.28 -9.29 6.69
CA SER A 8 12.72 -10.34 7.60
C SER A 8 14.18 -10.19 8.07
N ALA A 9 15.01 -9.44 7.34
CA ALA A 9 16.39 -9.16 7.70
C ALA A 9 16.54 -8.16 8.87
N ARG A 10 15.46 -7.46 9.27
CA ARG A 10 15.41 -6.57 10.44
C ARG A 10 16.58 -5.58 10.55
N GLY A 11 16.96 -4.98 9.42
CA GLY A 11 18.06 -4.00 9.36
C GLY A 11 19.43 -4.60 9.02
N ASN A 12 19.60 -5.93 9.01
CA ASN A 12 20.82 -6.56 8.52
C ASN A 12 20.98 -6.30 7.01
N VAL A 13 21.88 -5.38 6.67
CA VAL A 13 22.07 -4.93 5.29
C VAL A 13 22.54 -6.04 4.37
N GLU A 14 23.40 -6.95 4.84
CA GLU A 14 23.85 -8.07 4.03
C GLU A 14 22.70 -9.00 3.66
N ALA A 15 21.95 -9.47 4.66
CA ALA A 15 20.81 -10.35 4.42
C ALA A 15 19.73 -9.67 3.58
N GLY A 16 19.41 -8.41 3.89
CA GLY A 16 18.41 -7.63 3.17
C GLY A 16 18.78 -7.37 1.71
N MET A 17 20.01 -6.91 1.45
CA MET A 17 20.47 -6.65 0.08
C MET A 17 20.59 -7.93 -0.74
N ARG A 18 21.05 -9.04 -0.14
CA ARG A 18 21.08 -10.35 -0.80
C ARG A 18 19.69 -10.80 -1.23
N THR A 19 18.69 -10.62 -0.37
CA THR A 19 17.29 -10.93 -0.70
C THR A 19 16.77 -10.05 -1.84
N ILE A 20 17.03 -8.74 -1.81
CA ILE A 20 16.56 -7.79 -2.84
C ILE A 20 17.17 -8.13 -4.21
N ILE A 21 18.49 -8.25 -4.32
CA ILE A 21 19.14 -8.52 -5.62
C ILE A 21 18.80 -9.90 -6.16
N SER A 22 18.60 -10.90 -5.29
CA SER A 22 18.16 -12.23 -5.69
C SER A 22 16.72 -12.20 -6.21
N GLY A 23 15.85 -11.41 -5.59
CA GLY A 23 14.49 -11.18 -6.08
C GLY A 23 14.50 -10.49 -7.45
N ILE A 24 15.30 -9.43 -7.65
CA ILE A 24 15.44 -8.77 -8.95
C ILE A 24 15.91 -9.77 -10.02
N ALA A 25 16.92 -10.59 -9.73
CA ALA A 25 17.40 -11.62 -10.65
C ALA A 25 16.32 -12.68 -10.95
N GLY A 26 15.51 -13.05 -9.95
CA GLY A 26 14.38 -13.96 -10.10
C GLY A 26 13.29 -13.40 -11.03
N GLU A 27 12.89 -12.15 -10.82
CA GLU A 27 11.88 -11.48 -11.63
C GLU A 27 12.35 -11.23 -13.06
N ALA A 28 13.62 -10.84 -13.24
CA ALA A 28 14.22 -10.69 -14.57
C ALA A 28 14.20 -12.01 -15.35
N ARG A 29 14.52 -13.13 -14.69
CA ARG A 29 14.43 -14.46 -15.30
C ARG A 29 12.99 -14.82 -15.65
N TYR A 30 12.03 -14.58 -14.75
CA TYR A 30 10.64 -15.00 -14.93
C TYR A 30 9.91 -14.17 -16.00
N TYR A 31 10.00 -12.84 -15.92
CA TYR A 31 9.26 -11.95 -16.82
C TYR A 31 10.01 -11.59 -18.10
N LEU A 32 11.34 -11.52 -18.06
CA LEU A 32 12.16 -11.08 -19.19
C LEU A 32 12.98 -12.20 -19.83
N GLY A 33 12.98 -13.40 -19.23
CA GLY A 33 13.82 -14.52 -19.68
C GLY A 33 15.32 -14.28 -19.47
N ASP A 34 15.72 -13.23 -18.74
CA ASP A 34 17.13 -12.87 -18.55
C ASP A 34 17.70 -13.59 -17.32
N GLY A 35 18.40 -14.70 -17.56
CA GLY A 35 19.03 -15.49 -16.51
C GLY A 35 20.37 -14.94 -16.00
N ARG A 36 20.97 -13.98 -16.71
CA ARG A 36 22.37 -13.55 -16.47
C ARG A 36 22.56 -12.94 -15.08
N LEU A 37 21.58 -12.19 -14.60
CA LEU A 37 21.63 -11.54 -13.29
C LEU A 37 21.87 -12.54 -12.16
N ARG A 38 21.30 -13.74 -12.26
CA ARG A 38 21.45 -14.77 -11.23
C ARG A 38 22.91 -15.24 -11.12
N GLU A 39 23.62 -15.28 -12.22
CA GLU A 39 25.04 -15.64 -12.28
C GLU A 39 25.93 -14.52 -11.75
N TRP A 40 25.52 -13.25 -11.94
CA TRP A 40 26.25 -12.08 -11.46
C TRP A 40 26.08 -11.80 -9.97
N VAL A 41 24.96 -12.21 -9.36
CA VAL A 41 24.67 -11.91 -7.95
C VAL A 41 25.81 -12.34 -7.00
N PRO A 42 26.36 -13.57 -7.06
CA PRO A 42 27.48 -13.95 -6.20
C PRO A 42 28.75 -13.11 -6.42
N GLU A 43 29.10 -12.84 -7.68
CA GLU A 43 30.27 -12.05 -8.09
C GLU A 43 30.17 -10.62 -7.55
N VAL A 44 29.07 -9.94 -7.87
CA VAL A 44 28.80 -8.56 -7.47
C VAL A 44 28.79 -8.41 -5.94
N PHE A 45 28.25 -9.39 -5.22
CA PHE A 45 28.24 -9.36 -3.75
C PHE A 45 29.64 -9.56 -3.15
N SER A 46 30.46 -10.41 -3.76
CA SER A 46 31.83 -10.65 -3.32
C SER A 46 32.74 -9.45 -3.58
N GLU A 47 32.57 -8.76 -4.70
CA GLU A 47 33.44 -7.66 -5.11
C GLU A 47 33.06 -6.32 -4.48
N LEU A 48 31.77 -5.98 -4.49
CA LEU A 48 31.29 -4.66 -4.05
C LEU A 48 30.74 -4.65 -2.63
N GLY A 49 30.54 -5.84 -2.05
CA GLY A 49 29.93 -6.00 -0.73
C GLY A 49 28.45 -5.59 -0.69
N PRO A 50 27.82 -5.73 0.48
CA PRO A 50 26.37 -5.51 0.64
C PRO A 50 25.94 -4.06 0.38
N HIS A 51 26.84 -3.08 0.56
CA HIS A 51 26.54 -1.65 0.37
C HIS A 51 26.75 -1.15 -1.07
N GLY A 52 27.28 -1.98 -1.98
CA GLY A 52 27.46 -1.63 -3.39
C GLY A 52 26.80 -2.62 -4.36
N ALA A 53 26.39 -3.79 -3.88
CA ALA A 53 25.92 -4.89 -4.73
C ALA A 53 24.71 -4.53 -5.61
N LEU A 54 23.71 -3.81 -5.08
CA LEU A 54 22.56 -3.41 -5.88
C LEU A 54 22.97 -2.44 -6.98
N GLN A 55 23.76 -1.41 -6.64
CA GLN A 55 24.23 -0.43 -7.63
C GLN A 55 25.01 -1.12 -8.75
N GLY A 56 25.93 -2.02 -8.39
CA GLY A 56 26.75 -2.77 -9.35
C GLY A 56 25.92 -3.65 -10.26
N LEU A 57 25.00 -4.44 -9.70
CA LEU A 57 24.12 -5.31 -10.46
C LEU A 57 23.26 -4.51 -11.46
N LEU A 58 22.64 -3.42 -11.00
CA LEU A 58 21.80 -2.58 -11.85
C LEU A 58 22.60 -1.83 -12.93
N SER A 59 23.85 -1.44 -12.62
CA SER A 59 24.73 -0.78 -13.60
C SER A 59 25.09 -1.76 -14.72
N ARG A 60 25.63 -2.93 -14.35
CA ARG A 60 25.98 -4.00 -15.30
C ARG A 60 24.78 -4.44 -16.13
N TRP A 61 23.63 -4.61 -15.49
CA TRP A 61 22.41 -4.99 -16.21
C TRP A 61 22.00 -3.94 -17.25
N SER A 62 22.15 -2.65 -16.94
CA SER A 62 21.80 -1.57 -17.87
C SER A 62 22.77 -1.48 -19.04
N GLU A 63 24.08 -1.65 -18.78
CA GLU A 63 25.12 -1.63 -19.82
C GLU A 63 25.00 -2.83 -20.77
N GLU A 64 24.65 -4.00 -20.25
CA GLU A 64 24.54 -5.24 -21.02
C GLU A 64 23.11 -5.54 -21.53
N SER A 65 22.13 -4.69 -21.22
CA SER A 65 20.76 -4.85 -21.70
C SER A 65 20.60 -4.13 -23.05
N PRO A 66 20.06 -4.80 -24.08
CA PRO A 66 19.78 -4.15 -25.36
C PRO A 66 18.61 -3.16 -25.29
N ARG A 67 17.88 -3.13 -24.17
CA ARG A 67 16.72 -2.27 -23.94
C ARG A 67 16.86 -1.49 -22.62
N PRO A 68 16.35 -0.26 -22.56
CA PRO A 68 16.29 0.48 -21.32
C PRO A 68 15.49 -0.28 -20.24
N ILE A 69 15.96 -0.21 -19.00
CA ILE A 69 15.33 -0.88 -17.86
C ILE A 69 14.45 0.10 -17.10
N VAL A 70 13.21 -0.30 -16.83
CA VAL A 70 12.31 0.36 -15.89
C VAL A 70 12.11 -0.57 -14.70
N LEU A 71 12.58 -0.14 -13.52
CA LEU A 71 12.56 -0.95 -12.31
C LEU A 71 11.43 -0.49 -11.37
N LEU A 72 10.47 -1.37 -11.10
CA LEU A 72 9.39 -1.14 -10.12
C LEU A 72 9.71 -1.95 -8.86
N LEU A 73 10.00 -1.24 -7.77
CA LEU A 73 10.19 -1.81 -6.44
C LEU A 73 8.93 -1.53 -5.61
N ASP A 74 8.24 -2.59 -5.25
CA ASP A 74 6.98 -2.54 -4.50
C ASP A 74 7.20 -2.82 -3.02
N GLU A 75 6.35 -2.23 -2.18
CA GLU A 75 6.40 -2.31 -0.71
C GLU A 75 7.73 -1.85 -0.09
N VAL A 76 8.29 -0.75 -0.59
CA VAL A 76 9.55 -0.19 -0.06
C VAL A 76 9.41 0.29 1.39
N ASP A 77 8.19 0.62 1.84
CA ASP A 77 7.84 0.91 3.24
C ASP A 77 7.96 -0.27 4.18
N SER A 78 8.01 -1.50 3.68
CA SER A 78 8.24 -2.68 4.51
C SER A 78 9.65 -2.70 5.09
N LEU A 79 10.62 -2.06 4.42
CA LEU A 79 12.02 -2.05 4.82
C LEU A 79 12.27 -1.06 5.96
N VAL A 80 13.11 -1.46 6.90
CA VAL A 80 13.42 -0.67 8.11
C VAL A 80 14.93 -0.52 8.31
N GLY A 81 15.31 0.55 9.01
CA GLY A 81 16.68 0.80 9.45
C GLY A 81 17.69 0.85 8.31
N ASP A 82 18.85 0.23 8.53
CA ASP A 82 19.99 0.32 7.60
C ASP A 82 19.75 -0.35 6.25
N THR A 83 18.84 -1.32 6.17
CA THR A 83 18.49 -1.98 4.90
C THR A 83 17.81 -1.00 3.94
N LEU A 84 16.82 -0.25 4.41
CA LEU A 84 16.18 0.82 3.62
C LEU A 84 17.19 1.89 3.23
N ILE A 85 18.04 2.33 4.17
CA ILE A 85 19.07 3.36 3.90
C ILE A 85 20.03 2.88 2.82
N SER A 86 20.48 1.62 2.89
CA SER A 86 21.38 1.04 1.91
C SER A 86 20.75 0.97 0.52
N LEU A 87 19.50 0.50 0.42
CA LEU A 87 18.73 0.47 -0.83
C LEU A 87 18.70 1.86 -1.48
N LEU A 88 18.26 2.87 -0.73
CA LEU A 88 18.12 4.23 -1.22
C LEU A 88 19.48 4.81 -1.65
N ARG A 89 20.52 4.71 -0.81
CA ARG A 89 21.85 5.26 -1.14
C ARG A 89 22.44 4.63 -2.41
N GLN A 90 22.25 3.33 -2.62
CA GLN A 90 22.73 2.65 -3.82
C GLN A 90 21.97 3.10 -5.08
N ILE A 91 20.65 3.28 -5.00
CA ILE A 91 19.85 3.83 -6.11
C ILE A 91 20.29 5.28 -6.42
N ARG A 92 20.52 6.10 -5.38
CA ARG A 92 21.01 7.48 -5.51
C ARG A 92 22.35 7.53 -6.25
N ALA A 93 23.29 6.67 -5.86
CA ALA A 93 24.63 6.64 -6.43
C ALA A 93 24.64 6.30 -7.93
N GLY A 94 23.66 5.53 -8.40
CA GLY A 94 23.48 5.21 -9.82
C GLY A 94 22.79 6.29 -10.65
N TYR A 95 22.13 7.28 -10.03
CA TYR A 95 21.28 8.26 -10.73
C TYR A 95 22.00 8.99 -11.88
N ALA A 96 23.25 9.43 -11.66
CA ALA A 96 24.02 10.19 -12.64
C ALA A 96 24.45 9.37 -13.88
N LYS A 97 24.29 8.04 -13.84
CA LYS A 97 24.67 7.12 -14.93
C LYS A 97 23.52 6.79 -15.88
N ARG A 98 22.33 7.35 -15.66
CA ARG A 98 21.17 7.13 -16.53
C ARG A 98 21.32 7.88 -17.86
N PRO A 99 20.79 7.34 -18.97
CA PRO A 99 20.15 6.03 -19.10
C PRO A 99 21.13 4.89 -19.43
N ASP A 100 22.39 5.19 -19.74
CA ASP A 100 23.31 4.24 -20.40
C ASP A 100 23.89 3.17 -19.48
N ALA A 101 24.08 3.48 -18.20
CA ALA A 101 24.73 2.60 -17.23
C ALA A 101 23.97 2.51 -15.90
N PHE A 102 22.66 2.76 -15.92
CA PHE A 102 21.74 2.54 -14.80
C PHE A 102 20.27 2.54 -15.28
N PRO A 103 19.31 1.90 -14.57
CA PRO A 103 17.92 1.83 -15.03
C PRO A 103 17.37 3.21 -15.36
N GLN A 104 16.76 3.33 -16.54
CA GLN A 104 16.19 4.58 -17.07
C GLN A 104 15.22 5.21 -16.07
N THR A 105 14.43 4.38 -15.38
CA THR A 105 13.53 4.84 -14.33
C THR A 105 13.45 3.80 -13.22
N VAL A 106 13.36 4.29 -11.98
CA VAL A 106 13.11 3.47 -10.80
C VAL A 106 11.89 4.04 -10.10
N LEU A 107 10.85 3.22 -9.95
CA LEU A 107 9.64 3.53 -9.20
C LEU A 107 9.73 2.83 -7.85
N LEU A 108 9.55 3.60 -6.78
CA LEU A 108 9.46 3.11 -5.42
C LEU A 108 7.99 3.22 -5.00
N CYS A 109 7.33 2.09 -4.82
CA CYS A 109 5.93 2.00 -4.40
C CYS A 109 5.86 1.62 -2.92
N GLY A 110 4.84 2.16 -2.25
CA GLY A 110 4.57 1.97 -0.83
C GLY A 110 3.36 2.80 -0.43
N VAL A 111 2.83 2.54 0.77
CA VAL A 111 1.68 3.26 1.33
C VAL A 111 2.05 4.69 1.75
N ARG A 112 3.33 4.91 2.12
CA ARG A 112 3.87 6.22 2.47
C ARG A 112 4.88 6.72 1.45
N ASP A 113 5.04 8.03 1.38
CA ASP A 113 6.18 8.62 0.69
C ASP A 113 7.46 8.25 1.45
N VAL A 114 8.51 7.91 0.71
CA VAL A 114 9.81 7.55 1.26
C VAL A 114 10.42 8.66 2.13
N ARG A 115 10.02 9.91 1.90
CA ARG A 115 10.44 11.08 2.69
C ARG A 115 9.83 11.10 4.10
N ASP A 116 8.69 10.45 4.29
CA ASP A 116 7.99 10.40 5.58
C ASP A 116 8.54 9.27 6.48
N TYR A 117 9.50 8.47 5.98
CA TYR A 117 10.25 7.54 6.82
C TYR A 117 11.19 8.32 7.73
N ARG A 118 10.69 8.70 8.91
CA ARG A 118 11.55 9.02 10.04
C ARG A 118 12.17 7.71 10.52
N ILE A 119 13.38 7.41 10.06
CA ILE A 119 14.11 6.24 10.51
C ILE A 119 14.56 6.52 11.95
N HIS A 120 13.96 5.80 12.89
CA HIS A 120 14.39 5.75 14.26
C HIS A 120 15.47 4.65 14.36
N ASN A 121 16.67 5.02 14.79
CA ASN A 121 17.63 4.03 15.25
C ASN A 121 17.13 3.36 16.55
N GLY A 122 17.72 2.23 16.94
CA GLY A 122 17.43 1.56 18.22
C GLY A 122 17.52 2.48 19.45
N ASP A 123 18.23 3.61 19.34
CA ASP A 123 18.34 4.66 20.35
C ASP A 123 17.37 5.84 20.16
N ASN A 124 16.31 5.65 19.36
CA ASN A 124 15.29 6.66 19.06
C ASN A 124 15.82 7.96 18.40
N GLN A 125 17.09 7.97 17.97
CA GLN A 125 17.65 9.06 17.19
C GLN A 125 17.03 9.04 15.80
N VAL A 126 16.40 10.16 15.44
CA VAL A 126 15.92 10.42 14.09
C VAL A 126 17.16 10.54 13.20
N ILE A 127 17.39 9.56 12.32
CA ILE A 127 18.34 9.75 11.23
C ILE A 127 17.73 10.82 10.33
N THR A 128 18.12 12.08 10.58
CA THR A 128 17.89 13.21 9.69
C THR A 128 18.85 13.08 8.50
N GLY A 129 18.64 12.05 7.69
CA GLY A 129 19.46 11.74 6.52
C GLY A 129 19.11 12.63 5.34
N GLY A 130 19.43 13.93 5.41
CA GLY A 130 19.07 14.96 4.41
C GLY A 130 19.59 14.79 2.98
N SER A 131 20.04 13.59 2.58
CA SER A 131 20.60 13.32 1.26
C SER A 131 20.14 11.99 0.66
N ALA A 132 19.94 10.94 1.46
CA ALA A 132 19.49 9.64 0.94
C ALA A 132 18.05 9.70 0.37
N PHE A 133 17.23 10.66 0.79
CA PHE A 133 15.84 10.82 0.32
C PHE A 133 15.70 11.76 -0.89
N ASN A 134 16.78 12.45 -1.28
CA ASN A 134 16.83 13.30 -2.47
C ASN A 134 17.08 12.49 -3.76
N ILE A 135 16.38 11.36 -3.91
CA ILE A 135 16.44 10.47 -5.10
C ILE A 135 15.28 10.73 -6.06
N LYS A 136 14.26 11.44 -5.57
CA LYS A 136 12.95 11.51 -6.17
C LYS A 136 12.81 12.75 -7.06
N SER A 137 12.54 12.53 -8.34
CA SER A 137 12.14 13.58 -9.29
C SER A 137 10.68 14.02 -9.05
N GLU A 138 9.77 13.07 -8.84
CA GLU A 138 8.33 13.33 -8.65
C GLU A 138 7.68 12.38 -7.64
N SER A 139 6.64 12.85 -6.94
CA SER A 139 5.78 12.04 -6.07
C SER A 139 4.39 11.92 -6.68
N LEU A 140 4.06 10.73 -7.16
CA LEU A 140 2.74 10.42 -7.69
C LEU A 140 1.94 9.73 -6.58
N ARG A 141 0.78 10.30 -6.27
CA ARG A 141 -0.18 9.71 -5.35
C ARG A 141 -1.35 9.19 -6.14
N LEU A 142 -1.62 7.88 -6.03
CA LEU A 142 -2.87 7.31 -6.51
C LEU A 142 -3.96 7.65 -5.49
N GLY A 143 -4.94 8.44 -5.92
CA GLY A 143 -6.08 8.84 -5.09
C GLY A 143 -7.20 7.81 -5.11
N ASN A 144 -8.25 8.13 -4.36
CA ASN A 144 -9.53 7.46 -4.53
C ASN A 144 -10.10 7.76 -5.91
N PHE A 145 -10.92 6.84 -6.40
CA PHE A 145 -11.75 7.07 -7.58
C PHE A 145 -12.65 8.28 -7.37
N ASN A 146 -12.82 9.08 -8.41
CA ASN A 146 -13.93 10.03 -8.46
C ASN A 146 -15.22 9.27 -8.87
N GLN A 147 -16.36 9.96 -8.88
CA GLN A 147 -17.64 9.33 -9.21
C GLN A 147 -17.70 8.80 -10.67
N GLU A 148 -17.04 9.48 -11.60
CA GLU A 148 -16.93 9.05 -13.00
C GLU A 148 -16.04 7.82 -13.13
N ASP A 149 -14.91 7.75 -12.41
CA ASP A 149 -14.06 6.55 -12.36
C ASP A 149 -14.84 5.33 -11.86
N VAL A 150 -15.68 5.49 -10.84
CA VAL A 150 -16.58 4.42 -10.34
C VAL A 150 -17.58 4.01 -11.42
N ALA A 151 -18.19 4.99 -12.10
CA ALA A 151 -19.12 4.73 -13.19
C ALA A 151 -18.46 3.94 -14.33
N VAL A 152 -17.26 4.34 -14.74
CA VAL A 152 -16.46 3.66 -15.79
C VAL A 152 -16.10 2.25 -15.36
N LEU A 153 -15.65 2.05 -14.13
CA LEU A 153 -15.31 0.73 -13.61
C LEU A 153 -16.52 -0.22 -13.63
N TYR A 154 -17.69 0.25 -13.20
CA TYR A 154 -18.91 -0.58 -13.19
C TYR A 154 -19.51 -0.76 -14.59
N ALA A 155 -19.29 0.18 -15.51
CA ALA A 155 -19.67 0.04 -16.91
C ALA A 155 -18.94 -1.13 -17.59
N GLN A 156 -17.69 -1.44 -17.19
CA GLN A 156 -16.97 -2.61 -17.70
C GLN A 156 -17.72 -3.92 -17.43
N HIS A 157 -18.31 -4.09 -16.24
CA HIS A 157 -19.15 -5.25 -15.94
C HIS A 157 -20.40 -5.30 -16.83
N THR A 158 -21.01 -4.14 -17.12
CA THR A 158 -22.16 -4.07 -18.02
C THR A 158 -21.77 -4.44 -19.45
N GLU A 159 -20.63 -3.96 -19.94
CA GLU A 159 -20.10 -4.25 -21.27
C GLU A 159 -19.76 -5.74 -21.43
N GLU A 160 -19.11 -6.33 -20.43
CA GLU A 160 -18.69 -7.73 -20.47
C GLU A 160 -19.83 -8.73 -20.30
N THR A 161 -20.85 -8.40 -19.49
CA THR A 161 -21.89 -9.36 -19.08
C THR A 161 -23.28 -9.06 -19.62
N GLY A 162 -23.52 -7.86 -20.14
CA GLY A 162 -24.84 -7.34 -20.49
C GLY A 162 -25.73 -7.01 -19.28
N GLN A 163 -25.26 -7.25 -18.05
CA GLN A 163 -26.02 -6.97 -16.84
C GLN A 163 -25.87 -5.50 -16.44
N ILE A 164 -26.97 -4.76 -16.54
CA ILE A 164 -27.00 -3.34 -16.22
C ILE A 164 -27.13 -3.08 -14.71
N PHE A 165 -26.74 -1.89 -14.27
CA PHE A 165 -27.02 -1.38 -12.93
C PHE A 165 -28.20 -0.42 -12.96
N GLU A 166 -29.06 -0.45 -11.95
CA GLU A 166 -30.16 0.51 -11.81
C GLU A 166 -29.64 1.94 -11.57
N ALA A 167 -30.47 2.92 -11.92
CA ALA A 167 -30.20 4.32 -11.62
C ALA A 167 -29.96 4.53 -10.12
N GLY A 168 -28.96 5.35 -9.78
CA GLY A 168 -28.59 5.65 -8.39
C GLY A 168 -27.69 4.61 -7.72
N VAL A 169 -27.41 3.45 -8.34
CA VAL A 169 -26.47 2.47 -7.78
C VAL A 169 -25.06 3.04 -7.69
N ILE A 170 -24.59 3.70 -8.75
CA ILE A 170 -23.26 4.33 -8.78
C ILE A 170 -23.14 5.44 -7.73
N ASP A 171 -24.17 6.28 -7.60
CA ASP A 171 -24.23 7.35 -6.60
C ASP A 171 -24.17 6.78 -5.18
N TYR A 172 -24.89 5.68 -4.94
CA TYR A 172 -24.87 4.97 -3.68
C TYR A 172 -23.48 4.41 -3.37
N ILE A 173 -22.85 3.69 -4.32
CA ILE A 173 -21.50 3.15 -4.14
C ILE A 173 -20.52 4.27 -3.80
N PHE A 174 -20.55 5.37 -4.55
CA PHE A 174 -19.66 6.49 -4.30
C PHE A 174 -19.92 7.11 -2.92
N ALA A 175 -21.19 7.30 -2.53
CA ALA A 175 -21.54 7.81 -1.20
C ALA A 175 -21.08 6.90 -0.06
N GLN A 176 -21.13 5.57 -0.23
CA GLN A 176 -20.74 4.61 0.80
C GLN A 176 -19.22 4.41 0.92
N THR A 177 -18.49 4.62 -0.17
CA THR A 177 -17.06 4.27 -0.25
C THR A 177 -16.14 5.48 -0.34
N ALA A 178 -16.69 6.66 -0.66
CA ALA A 178 -15.93 7.85 -1.06
C ALA A 178 -14.87 7.54 -2.14
N GLY A 179 -15.18 6.59 -3.03
CA GLY A 179 -14.32 6.18 -4.14
C GLY A 179 -13.11 5.32 -3.74
N GLN A 180 -13.03 4.83 -2.50
CA GLN A 180 -11.88 4.04 -2.08
C GLN A 180 -11.80 2.73 -2.92
N PRO A 181 -10.71 2.49 -3.68
CA PRO A 181 -10.68 1.46 -4.70
C PRO A 181 -11.03 0.06 -4.21
N TRP A 182 -10.53 -0.33 -3.03
CA TRP A 182 -10.83 -1.64 -2.45
C TRP A 182 -12.32 -1.78 -2.12
N LEU A 183 -12.93 -0.79 -1.43
CA LEU A 183 -14.35 -0.83 -1.07
C LEU A 183 -15.25 -0.83 -2.30
N VAL A 184 -14.92 0.00 -3.30
CA VAL A 184 -15.65 0.07 -4.57
C VAL A 184 -15.65 -1.29 -5.26
N ASN A 185 -14.50 -1.97 -5.33
CA ASN A 185 -14.42 -3.30 -5.92
C ASN A 185 -15.07 -4.38 -5.04
N ALA A 186 -14.94 -4.30 -3.71
CA ALA A 186 -15.51 -5.27 -2.79
C ALA A 186 -17.04 -5.29 -2.88
N LEU A 187 -17.70 -4.13 -2.93
CA LEU A 187 -19.14 -4.02 -3.14
C LEU A 187 -19.58 -4.64 -4.47
N GLY A 188 -18.87 -4.31 -5.55
CA GLY A 188 -19.16 -4.85 -6.89
C GLY A 188 -18.98 -6.37 -6.93
N TYR A 189 -17.91 -6.88 -6.31
CA TYR A 189 -17.65 -8.30 -6.21
C TYR A 189 -18.72 -9.04 -5.40
N GLU A 190 -19.11 -8.49 -4.25
CA GLU A 190 -20.16 -9.07 -3.41
C GLU A 190 -21.50 -9.10 -4.18
N ALA A 191 -21.94 -7.95 -4.68
CA ALA A 191 -23.21 -7.83 -5.39
C ALA A 191 -23.27 -8.64 -6.68
N CYS A 192 -22.22 -8.62 -7.51
CA CYS A 192 -22.27 -9.18 -8.87
C CYS A 192 -21.81 -10.65 -8.94
N PHE A 193 -21.01 -11.12 -8.00
CA PHE A 193 -20.39 -12.46 -8.08
C PHE A 193 -20.73 -13.35 -6.89
N ARG A 194 -20.74 -12.84 -5.66
CA ARG A 194 -21.05 -13.67 -4.48
C ARG A 194 -22.55 -13.87 -4.28
N THR A 195 -23.36 -12.82 -4.39
CA THR A 195 -24.81 -12.90 -4.22
C THR A 195 -25.44 -13.74 -5.33
N LYS A 196 -25.87 -14.97 -5.00
CA LYS A 196 -26.40 -15.94 -5.96
C LYS A 196 -27.59 -15.40 -6.78
N ALA A 197 -28.47 -14.63 -6.13
CA ALA A 197 -29.65 -14.04 -6.78
C ALA A 197 -29.28 -13.09 -7.93
N ASN A 198 -28.11 -12.44 -7.86
CA ASN A 198 -27.65 -11.45 -8.83
C ASN A 198 -26.81 -12.06 -9.96
N ARG A 199 -26.59 -13.38 -9.95
CA ARG A 199 -25.86 -14.09 -11.01
C ARG A 199 -26.71 -14.27 -12.28
N ASP A 200 -28.02 -14.10 -12.18
CA ASP A 200 -28.90 -13.99 -13.35
C ASP A 200 -28.67 -12.64 -14.03
N ARG A 201 -27.86 -12.65 -15.09
CA ARG A 201 -27.44 -11.43 -15.83
C ARG A 201 -28.58 -10.76 -16.59
N THR A 202 -29.74 -11.41 -16.73
CA THR A 202 -30.93 -10.81 -17.35
C THR A 202 -31.64 -9.81 -16.45
N ARG A 203 -31.34 -9.84 -15.14
CA ARG A 203 -31.88 -8.93 -14.14
C ARG A 203 -30.86 -7.86 -13.80
N PRO A 204 -31.28 -6.59 -13.69
CA PRO A 204 -30.39 -5.52 -13.31
C PRO A 204 -29.90 -5.70 -11.86
N ILE A 205 -28.69 -5.19 -11.57
CA ILE A 205 -28.23 -5.03 -10.19
C ILE A 205 -28.96 -3.83 -9.59
N THR A 206 -29.75 -4.09 -8.55
CA THR A 206 -30.61 -3.08 -7.92
C THR A 206 -29.92 -2.31 -6.82
N LEU A 207 -30.50 -1.18 -6.43
CA LEU A 207 -30.03 -0.45 -5.24
C LEU A 207 -30.10 -1.31 -3.97
N MET A 208 -31.19 -2.09 -3.81
CA MET A 208 -31.36 -3.01 -2.69
C MET A 208 -30.25 -4.06 -2.65
N ALA A 209 -29.90 -4.65 -3.80
CA ALA A 209 -28.81 -5.61 -3.90
C ALA A 209 -27.47 -5.01 -3.47
N MET A 210 -27.24 -3.72 -3.73
CA MET A 210 -26.03 -3.02 -3.31
C MET A 210 -26.03 -2.69 -1.81
N MET A 211 -27.19 -2.36 -1.25
CA MET A 211 -27.37 -2.19 0.20
C MET A 211 -27.12 -3.51 0.94
N ASP A 212 -27.67 -4.62 0.45
CA ASP A 212 -27.43 -5.95 1.00
C ASP A 212 -25.95 -6.33 0.92
N ALA A 213 -25.29 -6.05 -0.22
CA ALA A 213 -23.87 -6.30 -0.40
C ALA A 213 -23.00 -5.49 0.58
N ARG A 214 -23.39 -4.24 0.88
CA ARG A 214 -22.74 -3.43 1.91
C ARG A 214 -22.88 -4.04 3.29
N GLU A 215 -24.08 -4.46 3.70
CA GLU A 215 -24.29 -5.09 5.01
C GLU A 215 -23.48 -6.38 5.13
N GLN A 216 -23.49 -7.21 4.09
CA GLN A 216 -22.66 -8.42 4.04
C GLN A 216 -21.16 -8.10 4.15
N LEU A 217 -20.69 -7.04 3.50
CA LEU A 217 -19.29 -6.59 3.60
C LEU A 217 -18.93 -6.13 5.02
N ILE A 218 -19.86 -5.49 5.74
CA ILE A 218 -19.64 -5.02 7.12
C ILE A 218 -19.68 -6.19 8.12
N GLU A 219 -20.59 -7.14 7.93
CA GLU A 219 -20.70 -8.34 8.76
C GLU A 219 -19.51 -9.28 8.57
N ARG A 220 -19.05 -9.38 7.32
CA ARG A 220 -17.95 -10.26 6.94
C ARG A 220 -16.62 -9.66 7.39
N ARG A 221 -15.86 -10.44 8.14
CA ARG A 221 -14.43 -10.16 8.41
C ARG A 221 -13.60 -10.55 7.20
N ASP A 222 -13.72 -9.80 6.12
CA ASP A 222 -12.82 -9.99 4.98
C ASP A 222 -11.38 -9.68 5.42
N THR A 223 -10.41 -10.40 4.85
CA THR A 223 -8.99 -10.31 5.25
C THR A 223 -8.44 -8.88 5.26
N HIS A 224 -8.95 -8.02 4.37
CA HIS A 224 -8.61 -6.60 4.36
C HIS A 224 -9.13 -5.84 5.58
N ILE A 225 -10.32 -6.19 6.08
CA ILE A 225 -10.87 -5.64 7.33
C ILE A 225 -10.02 -6.12 8.51
N ASP A 226 -9.56 -7.37 8.52
CA ASP A 226 -8.66 -7.87 9.57
C ASP A 226 -7.29 -7.16 9.55
N GLN A 227 -6.72 -6.91 8.36
CA GLN A 227 -5.51 -6.09 8.20
C GLN A 227 -5.74 -4.67 8.73
N LEU A 228 -6.90 -4.08 8.43
CA LEU A 228 -7.30 -2.80 8.98
C LEU A 228 -7.38 -2.86 10.52
N VAL A 229 -8.02 -3.88 11.09
CA VAL A 229 -8.11 -4.06 12.55
C VAL A 229 -6.73 -4.15 13.19
N ASP A 230 -5.77 -4.80 12.53
CA ASP A 230 -4.40 -4.86 13.04
C ASP A 230 -3.73 -3.48 13.04
N LYS A 231 -3.91 -2.69 11.96
CA LYS A 231 -3.46 -1.29 11.90
C LYS A 231 -4.11 -0.40 12.95
N LEU A 232 -5.37 -0.64 13.30
CA LEU A 232 -6.06 0.11 14.37
C LEU A 232 -5.41 -0.09 15.76
N LYS A 233 -4.63 -1.16 15.97
CA LYS A 233 -3.88 -1.37 17.23
C LYS A 233 -2.62 -0.53 17.32
N GLU A 234 -2.10 0.00 16.21
CA GLU A 234 -0.91 0.84 16.24
C GLU A 234 -1.18 2.10 17.09
N PRO A 235 -0.33 2.44 18.08
CA PRO A 235 -0.61 3.52 19.03
C PRO A 235 -0.96 4.85 18.37
N ARG A 236 -0.26 5.20 17.27
CA ARG A 236 -0.53 6.41 16.48
C ARG A 236 -1.88 6.40 15.78
N VAL A 237 -2.32 5.25 15.28
CA VAL A 237 -3.61 5.09 14.58
C VAL A 237 -4.74 5.10 15.59
N HIS A 238 -4.62 4.29 16.65
CA HIS A 238 -5.58 4.21 17.74
C HIS A 238 -5.85 5.59 18.35
N LYS A 239 -4.80 6.39 18.53
CA LYS A 239 -4.89 7.75 19.06
C LYS A 239 -5.75 8.67 18.22
N VAL A 240 -5.51 8.72 16.91
CA VAL A 240 -6.29 9.55 15.97
C VAL A 240 -7.74 9.08 15.86
N ILE A 241 -7.93 7.77 15.71
CA ILE A 241 -9.26 7.18 15.55
C ILE A 241 -10.07 7.29 16.87
N GLY A 242 -9.43 7.07 18.01
CA GLY A 242 -10.07 7.18 19.33
C GLY A 242 -10.60 8.59 19.60
N GLU A 243 -9.85 9.63 19.21
CA GLU A 243 -10.30 11.02 19.30
C GLU A 243 -11.54 11.27 18.43
N LEU A 244 -11.55 10.77 17.18
CA LEU A 244 -12.69 10.93 16.27
C LEU A 244 -13.96 10.21 16.74
N LEU A 245 -13.81 9.12 17.50
CA LEU A 245 -14.93 8.36 18.05
C LEU A 245 -15.43 8.93 19.39
N GLY A 246 -14.84 10.02 19.88
CA GLY A 246 -15.20 10.63 21.17
C GLY A 246 -14.81 9.76 22.37
N GLY A 247 -13.82 8.87 22.22
CA GLY A 247 -13.26 8.14 23.35
C GLY A 247 -12.63 9.11 24.34
N ASP A 248 -12.76 8.84 25.64
CA ASP A 248 -12.10 9.62 26.70
C ASP A 248 -10.61 9.74 26.35
N VAL A 249 -10.21 10.95 25.93
CA VAL A 249 -8.79 11.29 25.82
C VAL A 249 -8.30 11.24 27.26
N ALA A 250 -7.67 10.12 27.63
CA ALA A 250 -7.19 9.90 28.99
C ALA A 250 -6.47 11.16 29.45
N PHE A 251 -6.86 11.69 30.61
CA PHE A 251 -6.35 12.99 31.08
C PHE A 251 -4.81 12.97 31.09
N GLY A 252 -4.19 13.83 30.27
CA GLY A 252 -2.72 13.85 30.07
C GLY A 252 -2.21 13.10 28.84
N ALA A 253 -3.06 12.50 28.01
CA ALA A 253 -2.66 11.93 26.74
C ALA A 253 -2.21 13.05 25.78
N ILE A 254 -1.05 12.86 25.17
CA ILE A 254 -0.54 13.77 24.13
C ILE A 254 -1.56 13.75 22.98
N PRO A 255 -2.01 14.87 22.40
CA PRO A 255 -2.90 14.88 21.24
C PRO A 255 -2.19 14.32 19.99
N PRO A 256 -2.90 13.78 18.98
CA PRO A 256 -2.28 13.27 17.77
C PRO A 256 -1.52 14.38 17.05
N SER A 257 -0.29 14.07 16.68
CA SER A 257 0.53 14.99 15.89
C SER A 257 0.01 15.10 14.46
N GLU A 258 0.45 16.11 13.73
CA GLU A 258 0.16 16.23 12.29
C GLU A 258 0.66 14.98 11.52
N ASP A 259 1.83 14.44 11.88
CA ASP A 259 2.35 13.19 11.29
C ASP A 259 1.42 11.99 11.54
N ASP A 260 0.87 11.88 12.77
CA ASP A 260 -0.10 10.84 13.09
C ASP A 260 -1.33 10.93 12.17
N GLN A 261 -1.88 12.14 11.99
CA GLN A 261 -3.02 12.37 11.11
C GLN A 261 -2.71 12.10 9.64
N LEU A 262 -1.55 12.55 9.14
CA LEU A 262 -1.13 12.32 7.76
C LEU A 262 -1.00 10.81 7.46
N TYR A 263 -0.43 10.04 8.38
CA TYR A 263 -0.36 8.60 8.21
C TYR A 263 -1.73 7.92 8.19
N VAL A 264 -2.62 8.27 9.12
CA VAL A 264 -3.95 7.67 9.16
C VAL A 264 -4.75 8.03 7.91
N ARG A 265 -4.52 9.22 7.34
CA ARG A 265 -5.03 9.62 6.03
C ARG A 265 -4.42 8.79 4.89
N ASP A 266 -3.12 8.51 4.94
CA ASP A 266 -2.43 7.73 3.90
C ASP A 266 -2.80 6.24 3.94
N LEU A 267 -3.19 5.73 5.12
CA LEU A 267 -3.88 4.44 5.26
C LEU A 267 -5.32 4.45 4.69
N GLY A 268 -5.85 5.61 4.28
CA GLY A 268 -7.20 5.76 3.74
C GLY A 268 -8.31 5.77 4.79
N LEU A 269 -8.00 5.89 6.08
CA LEU A 269 -8.99 5.74 7.16
C LEU A 269 -9.70 7.04 7.53
N ILE A 270 -9.05 8.17 7.28
CA ILE A 270 -9.60 9.50 7.53
C ILE A 270 -9.44 10.41 6.33
N ARG A 271 -10.31 11.41 6.25
CA ARG A 271 -10.08 12.64 5.49
C ARG A 271 -9.71 13.74 6.45
N THR A 272 -8.85 14.66 6.03
CA THR A 272 -8.42 15.81 6.85
C THR A 272 -9.01 17.13 6.37
N ARG A 273 -9.77 17.13 5.27
CA ARG A 273 -10.41 18.31 4.69
C ARG A 273 -11.86 17.98 4.29
N PRO A 274 -12.81 18.91 4.48
CA PRO A 274 -12.64 20.24 5.12
C PRO A 274 -12.38 20.15 6.63
N GLN A 275 -12.69 19.01 7.23
CA GLN A 275 -12.46 18.70 8.64
C GLN A 275 -11.97 17.24 8.77
N ILE A 276 -11.42 16.89 9.93
CA ILE A 276 -10.96 15.53 10.18
C ILE A 276 -12.18 14.64 10.45
N GLU A 277 -12.34 13.59 9.66
CA GLU A 277 -13.42 12.60 9.83
C GLU A 277 -13.03 11.24 9.26
N ILE A 278 -13.71 10.19 9.70
CA ILE A 278 -13.59 8.84 9.12
C ILE A 278 -13.95 8.92 7.63
N SER A 279 -13.12 8.28 6.78
CA SER A 279 -13.07 8.57 5.35
C SER A 279 -14.34 8.22 4.57
N ASN A 280 -15.12 7.26 5.04
CA ASN A 280 -16.36 6.83 4.41
C ASN A 280 -17.36 6.20 5.41
N PRO A 281 -18.66 6.13 5.06
CA PRO A 281 -19.69 5.52 5.90
C PRO A 281 -19.43 4.06 6.29
N ILE A 282 -18.86 3.24 5.41
CA ILE A 282 -18.57 1.83 5.73
C ILE A 282 -17.56 1.73 6.88
N TYR A 283 -16.46 2.49 6.81
CA TYR A 283 -15.48 2.54 7.90
C TYR A 283 -16.03 3.14 9.19
N ARG A 284 -16.99 4.07 9.12
CA ARG A 284 -17.66 4.60 10.30
C ARG A 284 -18.41 3.51 11.08
N GLU A 285 -18.83 2.43 10.43
CA GLU A 285 -19.45 1.29 11.09
C GLU A 285 -18.44 0.19 11.48
N ILE A 286 -17.48 -0.11 10.62
CA ILE A 286 -16.49 -1.18 10.85
C ILE A 286 -15.55 -0.82 12.00
N ILE A 287 -15.02 0.40 12.03
CA ILE A 287 -13.96 0.79 12.97
C ILE A 287 -14.44 0.69 14.44
N PRO A 288 -15.60 1.24 14.85
CA PRO A 288 -16.07 1.09 16.23
C PRO A 288 -16.30 -0.37 16.63
N ARG A 289 -16.88 -1.18 15.73
CA ARG A 289 -17.11 -2.61 15.96
C ARG A 289 -15.79 -3.35 16.20
N ALA A 290 -14.79 -3.10 15.36
CA ALA A 290 -13.46 -3.68 15.48
C ALA A 290 -12.78 -3.33 16.82
N LEU A 291 -12.90 -2.08 17.28
CA LEU A 291 -12.31 -1.63 18.56
C LEU A 291 -13.05 -2.17 19.79
N SER A 292 -14.38 -2.34 19.71
CA SER A 292 -15.20 -2.87 20.82
C SER A 292 -15.13 -4.39 20.98
N TRP A 293 -14.76 -5.12 19.93
CA TRP A 293 -14.78 -6.59 19.92
C TRP A 293 -13.96 -7.25 21.04
N PRO A 294 -12.70 -6.84 21.30
CA PRO A 294 -11.91 -7.42 22.40
C PRO A 294 -12.57 -7.21 23.78
N ILE A 295 -13.36 -6.15 23.94
CA ILE A 295 -14.07 -5.80 25.16
C ILE A 295 -15.33 -6.67 25.30
N GLN A 296 -16.12 -6.83 24.22
CA GLN A 296 -17.34 -7.67 24.23
C GLN A 296 -17.04 -9.14 24.54
N THR A 297 -15.95 -9.71 24.02
CA THR A 297 -15.54 -11.08 24.34
C THR A 297 -15.06 -11.28 25.78
N ARG A 298 -14.74 -10.20 26.51
CA ARG A 298 -14.35 -10.25 27.94
C ARG A 298 -15.51 -10.02 28.90
N ILE A 299 -16.56 -9.33 28.46
CA ILE A 299 -17.77 -9.06 29.29
C ILE A 299 -18.73 -10.26 29.29
N ALA A 300 -18.65 -11.15 28.30
CA ALA A 300 -19.48 -12.36 28.22
C ALA A 300 -18.97 -13.54 29.09
N GLN A 301 -18.37 -13.28 30.26
CA GLN A 301 -18.02 -14.29 31.27
C GLN A 301 -18.70 -14.01 32.60
#